data_AF-A0A265Q726-F1
#
_entry.id   AF-A0A265Q726-F1
#
_cell.length_a   1.000
_cell.length_b   1.000
_cell.length_c   1.000
_cell.angle_alpha   90.00
_cell.angle_beta   90.00
_cell.angle_gamma   90.00
#
_symmetry.space_group_name_H-M   'P 1'
#
loop_
_entity.id
_entity.type
_entity.pdbx_description
1 polymer ?
#
loop_
_entity_poly.entity_id
_entity_poly.type
_entity_poly.pdbx_seq_one_letter_code
_entity_poly.pdbx_strand_id
1 'polypeptide(L)'
;MDIEKTIDELRYIKEYFHVDKGSLELAINILEKQLKDKWIPVSERLPNDTECNEFDDMHPNHRKFLCTIKIADYEPQIRVLFLSEVFGWKYGADDYNKYVIAWKPLPELYKEVN
;
A
#
# COMPACT_ATOMS: atom_id res chain seq x y z
N MET A 1 18.56 -3.65 -5.84
CA MET A 1 18.63 -2.67 -4.74
C MET A 1 17.48 -2.99 -3.80
N ASP A 2 17.81 -3.34 -2.57
CA ASP A 2 16.84 -3.66 -1.53
C ASP A 2 16.43 -2.36 -0.85
N ILE A 3 15.27 -1.82 -1.22
CA ILE A 3 14.81 -0.50 -0.79
C ILE A 3 14.54 -0.47 0.71
N GLU A 4 14.05 -1.58 1.28
CA GLU A 4 13.78 -1.70 2.72
C GLU A 4 15.08 -1.60 3.51
N LYS A 5 16.08 -2.40 3.11
CA LYS A 5 17.42 -2.34 3.70
C LYS A 5 18.04 -0.93 3.60
N THR A 6 17.88 -0.26 2.46
CA THR A 6 18.39 1.11 2.27
C THR A 6 17.69 2.11 3.20
N ILE A 7 16.37 1.99 3.43
CA ILE A 7 15.65 2.86 4.39
C ILE A 7 16.18 2.66 5.80
N ASP A 8 16.39 1.41 6.23
CA ASP A 8 16.91 1.10 7.56
C ASP A 8 18.32 1.68 7.78
N GLU A 9 19.20 1.56 6.78
CA GLU A 9 20.53 2.16 6.80
C GLU A 9 20.47 3.70 6.90
N LEU A 10 19.55 4.34 6.17
CA LEU A 10 19.38 5.80 6.22
C LEU A 10 18.82 6.27 7.57
N ARG A 11 17.90 5.51 8.18
CA ARG A 11 17.38 5.79 9.53
C ARG A 11 18.49 5.68 10.57
N TYR A 12 19.32 4.66 10.49
CA TYR A 12 20.51 4.51 11.34
C TYR A 12 21.45 5.71 11.19
N ILE A 13 21.76 6.14 9.96
CA ILE A 13 22.62 7.30 9.72
C ILE A 13 22.02 8.57 10.31
N LYS A 14 20.71 8.81 10.11
CA LYS A 14 19.99 9.97 10.65
C LYS A 14 20.04 10.04 12.18
N GLU A 15 20.07 8.91 12.86
CA GLU A 15 20.03 8.83 14.33
C GLU A 15 21.43 8.93 14.97
N TYR A 16 22.45 8.34 14.35
CA TYR A 16 23.78 8.21 14.97
C TYR A 16 24.86 9.14 14.41
N PHE A 17 24.62 9.81 13.28
CA PHE A 17 25.61 10.68 12.65
C PHE A 17 25.14 12.14 12.56
N HIS A 18 26.10 13.07 12.53
CA HIS A 18 25.82 14.48 12.34
C HIS A 18 25.74 14.80 10.85
N VAL A 19 24.52 14.75 10.31
CA VAL A 19 24.19 14.88 8.88
C VAL A 19 23.02 15.84 8.70
N ASP A 20 22.84 16.34 7.48
CA ASP A 20 21.65 17.14 7.16
C ASP A 20 20.38 16.28 7.23
N LYS A 21 19.61 16.47 8.30
CA LYS A 21 18.41 15.71 8.57
C LYS A 21 17.33 15.95 7.52
N GLY A 22 17.25 17.16 6.94
CA GLY A 22 16.24 17.51 5.96
C GLY A 22 16.35 16.69 4.67
N SER A 23 17.56 16.59 4.11
CA SER A 23 17.81 15.78 2.92
C SER A 23 17.61 14.28 3.16
N LEU A 24 17.97 13.79 4.35
CA LEU A 24 17.75 12.39 4.75
C LEU A 24 16.26 12.06 4.90
N GLU A 25 15.49 12.93 5.54
CA GLU A 25 14.03 12.79 5.67
C GLU A 25 13.39 12.70 4.28
N LEU A 26 13.79 13.58 3.36
CA LEU A 26 13.28 13.58 1.98
C LEU A 26 13.64 12.28 1.25
N ALA A 27 14.88 11.81 1.36
CA ALA A 27 15.32 10.57 0.73
C ALA A 27 14.56 9.34 1.27
N ILE A 28 14.38 9.26 2.59
CA ILE A 28 13.58 8.20 3.24
C ILE A 28 12.14 8.26 2.71
N ASN A 29 11.50 9.43 2.69
CA ASN A 29 10.12 9.59 2.22
C ASN A 29 9.95 9.17 0.74
N ILE A 30 10.91 9.48 -0.12
CA ILE A 30 10.88 9.07 -1.54
C ILE A 30 10.97 7.55 -1.66
N LEU A 31 11.88 6.91 -0.90
CA LEU A 31 12.05 5.46 -0.93
C LEU A 31 10.84 4.73 -0.34
N GLU A 32 10.27 5.23 0.74
CA GLU A 32 9.03 4.73 1.32
C GLU A 32 7.86 4.86 0.34
N LYS A 33 7.78 5.98 -0.40
CA LYS A 33 6.77 6.14 -1.47
C LYS A 33 6.98 5.13 -2.59
N GLN A 34 8.23 4.91 -3.02
CA GLN A 34 8.54 3.89 -4.02
C GLN A 34 8.19 2.47 -3.56
N LEU A 35 8.31 2.15 -2.27
CA LEU A 35 7.83 0.89 -1.72
C LEU A 35 6.30 0.80 -1.77
N LYS A 36 5.60 1.86 -1.36
CA LYS A 36 4.12 1.92 -1.38
C LYS A 36 3.53 1.84 -2.79
N ASP A 37 4.25 2.31 -3.81
CA ASP A 37 3.80 2.24 -5.20
C ASP A 37 3.90 0.85 -5.83
N LYS A 38 4.62 -0.09 -5.20
CA LYS A 38 4.74 -1.47 -5.66
C LYS A 38 3.47 -2.28 -5.38
N TRP A 39 3.20 -3.21 -6.28
CA TRP A 39 2.21 -4.25 -6.06
C TRP A 39 2.78 -5.32 -5.13
N ILE A 40 2.05 -5.64 -4.07
CA ILE A 40 2.38 -6.66 -3.09
C ILE A 40 1.57 -7.92 -3.40
N PRO A 41 2.20 -9.05 -3.73
CA PRO A 41 1.49 -10.31 -3.94
C PRO A 41 0.73 -10.76 -2.68
N VAL A 42 -0.49 -11.25 -2.83
CA VAL A 42 -1.27 -11.79 -1.69
C VAL A 42 -0.56 -12.99 -1.05
N SER A 43 0.22 -13.74 -1.83
CA SER A 43 1.05 -14.85 -1.35
C SER A 43 2.20 -14.41 -0.44
N GLU A 44 2.61 -13.14 -0.52
CA GLU A 44 3.63 -12.58 0.37
C GLU A 44 2.99 -12.18 1.70
N ARG A 45 1.95 -11.32 1.63
CA ARG A 45 1.18 -10.88 2.81
C ARG A 45 -0.12 -10.16 2.42
N LEU A 46 -0.99 -9.99 3.41
CA LEU A 46 -2.16 -9.10 3.36
C LEU A 46 -1.80 -7.67 3.86
N PRO A 47 -2.65 -6.66 3.55
CA PRO A 47 -2.52 -5.34 4.15
C PRO A 47 -2.58 -5.39 5.67
N ASN A 48 -1.77 -4.55 6.31
CA ASN A 48 -1.85 -4.32 7.75
C ASN A 48 -2.61 -3.01 8.06
N ASP A 49 -2.83 -2.74 9.34
CA ASP A 49 -3.61 -1.58 9.80
C ASP A 49 -2.94 -0.24 9.44
N THR A 50 -1.61 -0.19 9.33
CA THR A 50 -0.90 1.03 8.93
C THR A 50 -1.05 1.37 7.45
N GLU A 51 -1.43 0.39 6.63
CA GLU A 51 -1.67 0.54 5.19
C GLU A 51 -3.15 0.71 4.88
N CYS A 52 -4.03 0.42 5.85
CA CYS A 52 -5.40 0.86 5.84
C CYS A 52 -5.40 2.39 5.94
N ASN A 53 -6.09 3.05 5.02
CA ASN A 53 -6.17 4.51 5.05
C ASN A 53 -6.77 5.01 6.37
N GLU A 54 -6.34 6.19 6.81
CA GLU A 54 -6.78 6.85 8.06
C GLU A 54 -8.24 7.35 8.01
N PHE A 55 -9.03 6.89 7.03
CA PHE A 55 -10.42 7.27 6.95
C PHE A 55 -11.22 6.61 8.07
N ASP A 56 -12.18 7.34 8.63
CA ASP A 56 -13.18 6.81 9.56
C ASP A 56 -13.92 5.60 8.97
N ASP A 57 -14.37 4.67 9.81
CA ASP A 57 -15.08 3.45 9.40
C ASP A 57 -16.29 3.69 8.50
N MET A 58 -16.96 4.84 8.65
CA MET A 58 -18.12 5.23 7.83
C MET A 58 -17.72 5.83 6.48
N HIS A 59 -16.45 6.13 6.25
CA HIS A 59 -15.99 6.72 5.01
C HIS A 59 -16.05 5.70 3.87
N PRO A 60 -16.56 6.07 2.68
CA PRO A 60 -16.74 5.13 1.58
C PRO A 60 -15.42 4.53 1.06
N ASN A 61 -14.27 5.12 1.38
CA ASN A 61 -12.95 4.58 1.01
C ASN A 61 -12.22 3.87 2.16
N HIS A 62 -12.81 3.77 3.35
CA HIS A 62 -12.22 3.04 4.47
C HIS A 62 -11.83 1.62 4.05
N ARG A 63 -10.58 1.22 4.31
CA ARG A 63 -9.98 -0.10 3.97
C ARG A 63 -10.19 -0.55 2.52
N LYS A 64 -10.22 0.40 1.58
CA LYS A 64 -10.18 0.11 0.15
C LYS A 64 -8.74 0.09 -0.36
N PHE A 65 -8.48 -0.82 -1.31
CA PHE A 65 -7.18 -1.04 -1.93
C PHE A 65 -7.33 -1.23 -3.43
N LEU A 66 -6.30 -0.85 -4.19
CA LEU A 66 -6.17 -1.30 -5.57
C LEU A 66 -5.71 -2.75 -5.56
N CYS A 67 -6.43 -3.60 -6.27
CA CYS A 67 -6.22 -5.03 -6.32
C CYS A 67 -6.07 -5.46 -7.77
N THR A 68 -5.06 -6.28 -8.06
CA THR A 68 -4.99 -7.03 -9.31
C THR A 68 -5.72 -8.35 -9.08
N ILE A 69 -6.74 -8.61 -9.90
CA ILE A 69 -7.53 -9.84 -9.87
C ILE A 69 -7.28 -10.70 -11.10
N LYS A 70 -7.29 -12.01 -10.93
CA LYS A 70 -7.27 -12.99 -12.01
C LYS A 70 -8.41 -13.99 -11.82
N ILE A 71 -9.36 -13.97 -12.75
CA ILE A 71 -10.50 -14.89 -12.76
C ILE A 71 -10.28 -15.85 -13.93
N ALA A 72 -10.19 -17.15 -13.65
CA ALA A 72 -9.91 -18.18 -14.65
C ALA A 72 -8.71 -17.80 -15.55
N ASP A 73 -8.88 -17.94 -16.87
CA ASP A 73 -7.85 -17.67 -17.87
C ASP A 73 -7.96 -16.27 -18.49
N TYR A 74 -8.76 -15.38 -17.89
CA TYR A 74 -8.84 -13.99 -18.35
C TYR A 74 -7.58 -13.20 -17.98
N GLU A 75 -7.28 -12.18 -18.78
CA GLU A 75 -6.23 -11.20 -18.48
C GLU A 75 -6.46 -10.55 -17.10
N PRO A 76 -5.40 -10.32 -16.30
CA PRO A 76 -5.52 -9.68 -15.00
C PRO A 76 -6.17 -8.30 -15.10
N GLN A 77 -7.09 -8.00 -14.17
CA GLN A 77 -7.79 -6.72 -14.11
C GLN A 77 -7.46 -5.99 -12.81
N ILE A 78 -7.39 -4.67 -12.87
CA ILE A 78 -7.28 -3.84 -11.66
C ILE A 78 -8.68 -3.46 -11.19
N ARG A 79 -8.97 -3.69 -9.90
CA ARG A 79 -10.21 -3.29 -9.23
C ARG A 79 -9.93 -2.67 -7.88
N VAL A 80 -10.83 -1.79 -7.45
CA VAL A 80 -10.84 -1.30 -6.06
C VAL A 80 -11.71 -2.25 -5.24
N LEU A 81 -11.11 -2.90 -4.24
CA LEU A 81 -11.79 -3.83 -3.35
C LEU A 81 -11.69 -3.35 -1.89
N PHE A 82 -12.68 -3.74 -1.08
CA PHE A 82 -12.67 -3.56 0.36
C PHE A 82 -12.07 -4.80 1.04
N LEU A 83 -11.20 -4.60 2.03
CA LEU A 83 -10.69 -5.69 2.87
C LEU A 83 -11.43 -5.77 4.19
N SER A 84 -12.33 -6.75 4.30
CA SER A 84 -12.98 -7.11 5.56
C SER A 84 -12.04 -7.94 6.43
N GLU A 85 -11.96 -7.62 7.72
CA GLU A 85 -11.22 -8.43 8.69
C GLU A 85 -11.81 -9.83 8.86
N VAL A 86 -13.13 -9.96 8.70
CA VAL A 86 -13.86 -11.22 8.91
C VAL A 86 -13.98 -12.02 7.61
N PHE A 87 -14.24 -11.34 6.50
CA PHE A 87 -14.60 -11.99 5.24
C PHE A 87 -13.57 -11.81 4.11
N GLY A 88 -12.47 -11.12 4.35
CA GLY A 88 -11.43 -10.85 3.37
C GLY A 88 -11.85 -9.89 2.26
N TRP A 89 -11.39 -10.12 1.03
CA TRP A 89 -11.56 -9.24 -0.12
C TRP A 89 -13.00 -9.26 -0.68
N LYS A 90 -13.66 -8.10 -0.69
CA LYS A 90 -15.06 -7.94 -1.13
C LYS A 90 -15.24 -6.80 -2.13
N TYR A 91 -16.27 -6.94 -2.98
CA TYR A 91 -16.85 -5.85 -3.77
C TYR A 91 -18.36 -5.92 -3.66
N GLY A 92 -18.97 -5.04 -2.87
CA GLY A 92 -20.38 -5.18 -2.50
C GLY A 92 -20.61 -6.51 -1.76
N ALA A 93 -21.54 -7.33 -2.26
CA ALA A 93 -21.84 -8.64 -1.69
C ALA A 93 -20.91 -9.77 -2.18
N ASP A 94 -20.10 -9.52 -3.22
CA ASP A 94 -19.32 -10.54 -3.90
C ASP A 94 -17.98 -10.85 -3.19
N ASP A 95 -17.59 -12.13 -3.21
CA ASP A 95 -16.32 -12.63 -2.64
C ASP A 95 -15.20 -12.71 -3.69
N TYR A 96 -14.08 -12.05 -3.41
CA TYR A 96 -12.91 -12.03 -4.29
C TYR A 96 -11.67 -12.71 -3.72
N ASN A 97 -11.76 -13.38 -2.57
CA ASN A 97 -10.60 -13.94 -1.86
C ASN A 97 -9.73 -14.86 -2.73
N LYS A 98 -10.33 -15.60 -3.65
CA LYS A 98 -9.63 -16.53 -4.55
C LYS A 98 -9.07 -15.87 -5.81
N TYR A 99 -9.46 -14.63 -6.09
CA TYR A 99 -9.15 -13.96 -7.36
C TYR A 99 -8.11 -12.86 -7.19
N VAL A 100 -7.94 -12.28 -6.00
CA VAL A 100 -6.90 -11.26 -5.76
C VAL A 100 -5.52 -11.91 -5.76
N ILE A 101 -4.64 -11.45 -6.64
CA ILE A 101 -3.26 -11.95 -6.75
C ILE A 101 -2.23 -10.96 -6.23
N ALA A 102 -2.52 -9.66 -6.28
CA ALA A 102 -1.67 -8.62 -5.71
C ALA A 102 -2.51 -7.39 -5.33
N TRP A 103 -1.99 -6.58 -4.42
CA TRP A 103 -2.68 -5.39 -3.93
C TRP A 103 -1.69 -4.23 -3.69
N LYS A 104 -2.21 -3.01 -3.59
CA LYS A 104 -1.50 -1.85 -3.05
C LYS A 104 -2.48 -0.82 -2.47
N PRO A 105 -2.04 0.09 -1.59
CA PRO A 105 -2.88 1.18 -1.08
C PRO A 105 -3.49 2.03 -2.19
N LEU A 106 -4.61 2.70 -1.91
CA LEU A 106 -5.12 3.72 -2.82
C LEU A 106 -4.10 4.86 -2.95
N PRO A 107 -3.94 5.44 -4.15
CA PRO A 107 -3.09 6.61 -4.32
C PRO A 107 -3.64 7.77 -3.49
N GLU A 108 -2.73 8.68 -3.09
CA GLU A 108 -3.14 9.93 -2.45
C GLU A 108 -4.13 10.69 -3.32
N LEU A 109 -5.16 11.24 -2.69
CA LEU A 109 -6.12 12.11 -3.37
C LEU A 109 -5.38 13.34 -3.91
N TYR A 110 -5.75 13.75 -5.13
CA TYR A 110 -5.26 14.99 -5.71
C TYR A 110 -5.58 16.18 -4.79
N LYS A 111 -4.57 16.99 -4.49
CA LYS A 111 -4.69 18.26 -3.77
C LYS A 111 -4.21 19.36 -4.71
N GLU A 112 -5.11 20.27 -5.07
CA GLU A 112 -4.74 21.45 -5.83
C GLU A 112 -3.82 22.33 -4.98
N VAL A 113 -2.69 22.74 -5.54
CA VAL A 113 -1.72 23.59 -4.85
C VAL A 113 -2.16 25.03 -5.06
N ASN A 114 -2.76 25.64 -4.04
CA ASN A 114 -3.03 27.08 -3.96
C ASN A 114 -1.85 27.83 -3.35
#